data_AF-A0A9E1L146-F1
#
_entry.id   AF-A0A9E1L146-F1
#
_cell.length_a   1.000
_cell.length_b   1.000
_cell.length_c   1.000
_cell.angle_alpha   90.00
_cell.angle_beta   90.00
_cell.angle_gamma   90.00
#
_symmetry.space_group_name_H-M   'P 1'
#
loop_
_entity.id
_entity.type
_entity.pdbx_description
1 polymer ?
#
loop_
_entity_poly.entity_id
_entity_poly.type
_entity_poly.pdbx_seq_one_letter_code
_entity_poly.pdbx_strand_id
1 'polypeptide(L)'
;MTKKYKHIASGLVIIIVILLLLLIINRSPKFPDNIPSSDKINVEAENYLEQKTIFNQYTKYIRDNHGGLLIAEESKRIEAVQKESRYQYTQFRQRYKFFDSSLVFYLTKNFSKQEVLEYKIKQFPRSDKNFGAPKYQIEFLKNTNAWVIVIIEIVGDEVKQYEEFTKEAKQDLTEKPESPKIKTDRKVSLSEDISGKLAIIIDDIGYSMKVVNKLIQLDYNLTFSILPNLINTEQSAELIKQRNRQILLHLPMQPKDWPKLNPGPGALYINDSTDDLIKKLEENIASVKYAVGANNHMGSAFTKDRNGLAVVMQVLSQHNLFFIDSKTAPGKTSYKAALQYQVPYLSRNIFLDNEQNESAITKQLNKAVNIAKRNGQAIVIGHPYISTYKVLERHLPTIAKNGIKIVSASQLFYPN
;
A
#
# COMPACT_ATOMS: atom_id res chain seq x y z
N MET A 1 -3.83 -78.40 4.27
CA MET A 1 -2.70 -77.90 3.45
C MET A 1 -3.25 -76.89 2.43
N THR A 2 -3.75 -75.73 2.84
CA THR A 2 -3.03 -74.46 3.16
C THR A 2 -2.15 -73.89 2.06
N LYS A 3 -2.72 -72.83 1.46
CA LYS A 3 -2.12 -71.50 1.23
C LYS A 3 -0.83 -71.46 0.39
N LYS A 4 -0.97 -71.15 -0.90
CA LYS A 4 0.12 -70.46 -1.63
C LYS A 4 -0.30 -69.66 -2.88
N TYR A 5 -1.47 -69.02 -2.91
CA TYR A 5 -1.78 -67.99 -3.93
C TYR A 5 -2.65 -66.86 -3.35
N LYS A 6 -2.18 -66.23 -2.28
CA LYS A 6 -2.87 -65.10 -1.63
C LYS A 6 -1.89 -63.97 -1.27
N HIS A 7 -0.98 -63.62 -2.18
CA HIS A 7 0.03 -62.58 -1.87
C HIS A 7 0.34 -61.54 -2.95
N ILE A 8 -0.37 -61.51 -4.09
CA ILE A 8 -0.09 -60.47 -5.10
C ILE A 8 -1.25 -59.49 -5.29
N ALA A 9 -2.49 -59.85 -4.94
CA ALA A 9 -3.62 -58.91 -4.94
C ALA A 9 -3.68 -58.00 -3.69
N SER A 10 -2.87 -58.25 -2.66
CA SER A 10 -2.87 -57.51 -1.40
C SER A 10 -1.86 -56.36 -1.34
N GLY A 11 -0.88 -56.31 -2.25
CA GLY A 11 0.13 -55.25 -2.25
C GLY A 11 -0.38 -53.90 -2.79
N LEU A 12 -1.23 -53.93 -3.82
CA LEU A 12 -1.68 -52.71 -4.50
C LEU A 12 -2.76 -51.94 -3.70
N VAL A 13 -3.56 -52.63 -2.90
CA VAL A 13 -4.59 -52.03 -2.03
C VAL A 13 -3.96 -51.37 -0.79
N ILE A 14 -2.82 -51.87 -0.33
CA ILE A 14 -2.14 -51.36 0.88
C ILE A 14 -1.46 -50.00 0.61
N ILE A 15 -0.93 -49.75 -0.59
CA ILE A 15 -0.24 -48.49 -0.90
C ILE A 15 -1.22 -47.32 -1.06
N ILE A 16 -2.42 -47.57 -1.60
CA ILE A 16 -3.47 -46.55 -1.75
C ILE A 16 -4.09 -46.17 -0.39
N VAL A 17 -4.16 -47.13 0.55
CA VAL A 17 -4.69 -46.90 1.91
C VAL A 17 -3.67 -46.17 2.81
N ILE A 18 -2.36 -46.35 2.60
CA ILE A 18 -1.32 -45.59 3.34
C ILE A 18 -1.25 -44.12 2.90
N LEU A 19 -1.49 -43.83 1.61
CA LEU A 19 -1.58 -42.45 1.10
C LEU A 19 -2.87 -41.72 1.57
N LEU A 20 -3.90 -42.45 1.98
CA LEU A 20 -5.15 -41.89 2.55
C LEU A 20 -5.18 -41.86 4.08
N LEU A 21 -4.41 -42.72 4.78
CA LEU A 21 -4.27 -42.70 6.25
C LEU A 21 -3.21 -41.73 6.79
N LEU A 22 -2.31 -41.22 5.94
CA LEU A 22 -1.47 -40.05 6.27
C LEU A 22 -2.25 -38.73 6.30
N LEU A 23 -3.54 -38.74 5.95
CA LEU A 23 -4.43 -37.59 6.02
C LEU A 23 -5.33 -37.55 7.26
N ILE A 24 -5.41 -38.59 8.09
CA ILE A 24 -6.26 -38.55 9.29
C ILE A 24 -5.65 -39.43 10.40
N ILE A 25 -5.45 -38.82 11.57
CA ILE A 25 -5.15 -39.39 12.90
C ILE A 25 -3.66 -39.42 13.31
N ASN A 26 -3.23 -38.36 14.01
CA ASN A 26 -2.23 -38.45 15.07
C ASN A 26 -2.99 -38.77 16.38
N ARG A 27 -2.91 -40.01 16.91
CA ARG A 27 -3.57 -40.43 18.16
C ARG A 27 -2.53 -40.67 19.26
N SER A 28 -2.85 -40.14 20.42
CA SER A 28 -2.12 -40.07 21.69
C SER A 28 -1.71 -41.42 22.31
N PRO A 29 -0.66 -41.47 23.15
CA PRO A 29 -0.33 -42.64 23.97
C PRO A 29 -1.25 -42.74 25.20
N LYS A 30 -1.57 -43.98 25.62
CA LYS A 30 -2.25 -44.29 26.90
C LYS A 30 -1.23 -44.34 28.05
N PHE A 31 -1.52 -43.62 29.14
CA PHE A 31 -0.89 -43.67 30.48
C PHE A 31 -2.03 -43.59 31.55
N PRO A 32 -1.78 -43.95 32.82
CA PRO A 32 -2.72 -44.61 33.74
C PRO A 32 -3.54 -43.66 34.61
N ASP A 33 -4.45 -44.28 35.38
CA ASP A 33 -5.58 -43.68 36.09
C ASP A 33 -5.19 -42.62 37.14
N ASN A 34 -5.77 -41.43 36.94
CA ASN A 34 -5.74 -40.17 37.73
C ASN A 34 -4.52 -39.25 37.54
N ILE A 35 -4.73 -38.12 36.82
CA ILE A 35 -3.99 -36.82 36.82
C ILE A 35 -4.77 -35.84 35.87
N PRO A 36 -4.70 -34.49 36.04
CA PRO A 36 -5.85 -33.57 35.94
C PRO A 36 -6.38 -33.33 34.51
N SER A 37 -7.69 -33.08 34.42
CA SER A 37 -8.50 -33.08 33.17
C SER A 37 -7.82 -32.43 31.95
N SER A 38 -7.29 -33.28 31.06
CA SER A 38 -6.60 -32.95 29.81
C SER A 38 -7.44 -32.15 28.81
N ASP A 39 -8.77 -32.22 28.90
CA ASP A 39 -9.68 -31.45 28.04
C ASP A 39 -9.54 -29.93 28.22
N LYS A 40 -9.25 -29.46 29.44
CA LYS A 40 -8.99 -28.02 29.66
C LYS A 40 -7.67 -27.58 29.02
N ILE A 41 -6.64 -28.42 29.07
CA ILE A 41 -5.32 -28.12 28.51
C ILE A 41 -5.38 -28.08 26.97
N ASN A 42 -6.16 -28.98 26.35
CA ASN A 42 -6.31 -29.03 24.90
C ASN A 42 -7.11 -27.84 24.36
N VAL A 43 -8.21 -27.47 25.04
CA VAL A 43 -9.01 -26.28 24.70
C VAL A 43 -8.23 -24.98 24.91
N GLU A 44 -7.41 -24.88 25.96
CA GLU A 44 -6.54 -23.72 26.18
C GLU A 44 -5.44 -23.59 25.11
N ALA A 45 -4.84 -24.71 24.70
CA ALA A 45 -3.81 -24.74 23.66
C ALA A 45 -4.37 -24.40 22.27
N GLU A 46 -5.54 -24.94 21.91
CA GLU A 46 -6.25 -24.62 20.67
C GLU A 46 -6.68 -23.15 20.64
N ASN A 47 -7.26 -22.65 21.74
CA ASN A 47 -7.63 -21.24 21.88
C ASN A 47 -6.42 -20.31 21.75
N TYR A 48 -5.26 -20.66 22.32
CA TYR A 48 -4.02 -19.89 22.15
C TYR A 48 -3.52 -19.88 20.69
N LEU A 49 -3.61 -21.01 19.98
CA LEU A 49 -3.17 -21.09 18.58
C LEU A 49 -4.04 -20.22 17.66
N GLU A 50 -5.35 -20.20 17.88
CA GLU A 50 -6.28 -19.29 17.19
C GLU A 50 -5.95 -17.81 17.50
N GLN A 51 -5.73 -17.48 18.78
CA GLN A 51 -5.36 -16.13 19.21
C GLN A 51 -4.04 -15.66 18.57
N LYS A 52 -3.05 -16.55 18.51
CA LYS A 52 -1.76 -16.31 17.86
C LYS A 52 -1.90 -16.13 16.34
N THR A 53 -2.81 -16.86 15.71
CA THR A 53 -3.10 -16.72 14.27
C THR A 53 -3.64 -15.33 13.95
N ILE A 54 -4.63 -14.88 14.72
CA ILE A 54 -5.21 -13.53 14.56
C ILE A 54 -4.17 -12.45 14.82
N PHE A 55 -3.35 -12.61 15.87
CA PHE A 55 -2.23 -11.70 16.13
C PHE A 55 -1.25 -11.62 14.96
N ASN A 56 -0.88 -12.75 14.35
CA ASN A 56 0.04 -12.79 13.22
C ASN A 56 -0.56 -12.17 11.96
N GLN A 57 -1.84 -12.43 11.67
CA GLN A 57 -2.57 -11.81 10.57
C GLN A 57 -2.66 -10.30 10.76
N TYR A 58 -3.04 -9.84 11.96
CA TYR A 58 -3.08 -8.41 12.28
C TYR A 58 -1.71 -7.76 12.14
N THR A 59 -0.66 -8.42 12.65
CA THR A 59 0.73 -7.98 12.53
C THR A 59 1.15 -7.82 11.06
N LYS A 60 0.88 -8.83 10.22
CA LYS A 60 1.16 -8.78 8.78
C LYS A 60 0.36 -7.68 8.09
N TYR A 61 -0.92 -7.57 8.41
CA TYR A 61 -1.81 -6.55 7.84
C TYR A 61 -1.31 -5.14 8.14
N ILE A 62 -0.96 -4.85 9.40
CA ILE A 62 -0.41 -3.56 9.79
C ILE A 62 0.91 -3.31 9.04
N ARG A 63 1.84 -4.26 9.03
CA ARG A 63 3.12 -4.12 8.31
C ARG A 63 2.95 -3.81 6.83
N ASP A 64 2.06 -4.52 6.15
CA ASP A 64 1.89 -4.43 4.70
C ASP A 64 1.16 -3.14 4.29
N ASN A 65 0.35 -2.54 5.17
CA ASN A 65 -0.44 -1.33 4.89
C ASN A 65 0.07 -0.04 5.58
N HIS A 66 1.01 -0.16 6.53
CA HIS A 66 1.59 0.95 7.28
C HIS A 66 3.00 1.31 6.81
N GLY A 67 3.80 0.32 6.37
CA GLY A 67 5.14 0.54 5.82
C GLY A 67 6.27 0.80 6.82
N GLY A 68 6.00 0.81 8.13
CA GLY A 68 7.01 1.01 9.19
C GLY A 68 7.80 -0.26 9.60
N LEU A 69 9.00 -0.06 10.21
CA LEU A 69 9.79 -1.13 10.81
C LEU A 69 9.15 -1.61 12.12
N LEU A 70 8.55 -2.80 12.08
CA LEU A 70 7.98 -3.49 13.23
C LEU A 70 9.00 -4.47 13.85
N ILE A 71 9.15 -4.40 15.17
CA ILE A 71 9.78 -5.42 16.01
C ILE A 71 8.65 -6.04 16.85
N ALA A 72 8.10 -7.16 16.40
CA ALA A 72 7.08 -7.87 17.16
C ALA A 72 7.75 -8.74 18.24
N GLU A 73 7.39 -8.54 19.51
CA GLU A 73 7.91 -9.32 20.63
C GLU A 73 6.74 -9.92 21.42
N GLU A 74 6.77 -11.22 21.65
CA GLU A 74 5.76 -11.88 22.49
C GLU A 74 6.03 -11.54 23.96
N SER A 75 5.22 -10.65 24.54
CA SER A 75 5.34 -10.30 25.95
C SER A 75 4.15 -10.83 26.76
N LYS A 76 4.32 -12.07 27.25
CA LYS A 76 3.65 -12.62 28.44
C LYS A 76 2.18 -13.06 28.26
N ARG A 77 1.93 -14.37 28.38
CA ARG A 77 0.61 -14.95 28.69
C ARG A 77 0.20 -14.45 30.07
N ILE A 78 -0.90 -13.69 30.16
CA ILE A 78 -1.49 -13.31 31.44
C ILE A 78 -2.66 -14.28 31.66
N GLU A 79 -2.54 -15.18 32.62
CA GLU A 79 -3.69 -15.97 33.07
C GLU A 79 -4.74 -15.01 33.62
N ALA A 80 -5.92 -14.98 33.01
CA ALA A 80 -6.98 -14.09 33.42
C ALA A 80 -7.45 -14.43 34.84
N VAL A 81 -7.59 -13.39 35.67
CA VAL A 81 -8.29 -13.41 36.95
C VAL A 81 -9.67 -14.04 36.76
N GLN A 82 -10.03 -15.01 37.61
CA GLN A 82 -11.37 -15.60 37.68
C GLN A 82 -12.44 -14.50 37.75
N LYS A 83 -13.03 -14.16 36.61
CA LYS A 83 -14.32 -13.46 36.51
C LYS A 83 -15.02 -13.94 35.24
N GLU A 84 -15.90 -14.92 35.42
CA GLU A 84 -17.11 -15.24 34.62
C GLU A 84 -17.05 -15.32 33.07
N SER A 85 -15.88 -15.23 32.43
CA SER A 85 -15.73 -15.37 30.96
C SER A 85 -15.16 -16.74 30.59
N ARG A 86 -15.82 -17.45 29.66
CA ARG A 86 -15.33 -18.70 29.04
C ARG A 86 -14.13 -18.49 28.09
N TYR A 87 -13.75 -17.25 27.81
CA TYR A 87 -12.63 -16.91 26.94
C TYR A 87 -11.51 -16.27 27.77
N GLN A 88 -10.41 -16.99 27.97
CA GLN A 88 -9.16 -16.39 28.40
C GLN A 88 -8.61 -15.55 27.25
N TYR A 89 -8.11 -14.34 27.52
CA TYR A 89 -7.42 -13.53 26.51
C TYR A 89 -5.92 -13.80 26.52
N THR A 90 -5.27 -13.70 25.36
CA THR A 90 -3.80 -13.62 25.28
C THR A 90 -3.38 -12.21 24.92
N GLN A 91 -2.37 -11.69 25.62
CA GLN A 91 -1.77 -10.39 25.34
C GLN A 91 -0.50 -10.56 24.51
N PHE A 92 -0.44 -9.85 23.38
CA PHE A 92 0.72 -9.76 22.50
C PHE A 92 1.24 -8.32 22.48
N ARG A 93 2.52 -8.14 22.16
CA ARG A 93 3.15 -6.82 22.10
C ARG A 93 3.82 -6.60 20.75
N GLN A 94 3.66 -5.39 20.25
CA GLN A 94 4.28 -4.91 19.04
C GLN A 94 5.07 -3.66 19.38
N ARG A 95 6.36 -3.66 19.09
CA ARG A 95 7.23 -2.50 19.24
C ARG A 95 7.54 -1.92 17.88
N TYR A 96 7.23 -0.65 17.70
CA TYR A 96 7.54 0.05 16.48
C TYR A 96 8.60 1.10 16.74
N LYS A 97 9.58 1.18 15.84
CA LYS A 97 10.56 2.27 15.86
C LYS A 97 9.95 3.56 15.33
N PHE A 98 9.13 3.45 14.28
CA PHE A 98 8.38 4.54 13.67
C PHE A 98 6.96 4.05 13.42
N PHE A 99 5.96 4.72 14.00
CA PHE A 99 4.57 4.38 13.80
C PHE A 99 3.71 5.64 13.74
N ASP A 100 3.07 5.89 12.60
CA ASP A 100 2.01 6.89 12.53
C ASP A 100 0.80 6.44 13.36
N SER A 101 0.69 7.06 14.52
CA SER A 101 -0.30 6.77 15.54
C SER A 101 -1.74 7.07 15.07
N SER A 102 -1.90 7.91 14.04
CA SER A 102 -3.19 8.22 13.40
C SER A 102 -3.76 7.04 12.59
N LEU A 103 -2.90 6.15 12.10
CA LEU A 103 -3.30 5.00 11.28
C LEU A 103 -3.76 3.80 12.11
N VAL A 104 -3.45 3.72 13.41
CA VAL A 104 -3.87 2.59 14.28
C VAL A 104 -5.37 2.37 14.18
N PHE A 105 -6.16 3.44 14.34
CA PHE A 105 -7.62 3.35 14.35
C PHE A 105 -8.17 2.88 13.00
N TYR A 106 -7.64 3.43 11.91
CA TYR A 106 -8.08 3.11 10.55
C TYR A 106 -7.73 1.67 10.17
N LEU A 107 -6.47 1.26 10.36
CA LEU A 107 -6.01 -0.08 9.99
C LEU A 107 -6.66 -1.16 10.85
N THR A 108 -6.84 -0.91 12.15
CA THR A 108 -7.54 -1.84 13.04
C THR A 108 -9.00 -2.00 12.64
N LYS A 109 -9.70 -0.91 12.30
CA LYS A 109 -11.07 -0.97 11.80
C LYS A 109 -11.19 -1.83 10.55
N ASN A 110 -10.30 -1.63 9.58
CA ASN A 110 -10.35 -2.36 8.32
C ASN A 110 -10.01 -3.84 8.48
N PHE A 111 -8.96 -4.16 9.24
CA PHE A 111 -8.62 -5.53 9.58
C PHE A 111 -9.79 -6.24 10.27
N SER A 112 -10.39 -5.60 11.28
CA SER A 112 -11.51 -6.17 12.02
C SER A 112 -12.74 -6.38 11.13
N LYS A 113 -12.97 -5.50 10.14
CA LYS A 113 -14.03 -5.70 9.15
C LYS A 113 -13.76 -6.89 8.23
N GLN A 114 -12.50 -7.10 7.83
CA GLN A 114 -12.10 -8.22 6.96
C GLN A 114 -12.20 -9.57 7.68
N GLU A 115 -11.74 -9.64 8.93
CA GLU A 115 -11.75 -10.86 9.74
C GLU A 115 -13.06 -11.07 10.52
N VAL A 116 -14.04 -10.18 10.35
CA VAL A 116 -15.34 -10.20 11.03
C VAL A 116 -15.19 -10.24 12.56
N LEU A 117 -14.32 -9.38 13.09
CA LEU A 117 -14.02 -9.25 14.51
C LEU A 117 -14.64 -7.98 15.08
N GLU A 118 -15.21 -8.08 16.28
CA GLU A 118 -15.45 -6.91 17.11
C GLU A 118 -14.16 -6.46 17.76
N TYR A 119 -14.00 -5.14 18.00
CA TYR A 119 -12.77 -4.63 18.60
C TYR A 119 -13.00 -3.39 19.48
N LYS A 120 -12.09 -3.16 20.43
CA LYS A 120 -11.96 -1.93 21.22
C LYS A 120 -10.53 -1.41 21.11
N ILE A 121 -10.36 -0.09 21.10
CA ILE A 121 -9.05 0.56 21.11
C ILE A 121 -8.99 1.52 22.29
N LYS A 122 -7.96 1.35 23.13
CA LYS A 122 -7.61 2.27 24.21
C LYS A 122 -6.29 2.95 23.86
N GLN A 123 -6.28 4.27 23.86
CA GLN A 123 -5.09 5.09 23.67
C GLN A 123 -4.57 5.56 25.03
N PHE A 124 -3.27 5.49 25.25
CA PHE A 124 -2.62 5.99 26.46
C PHE A 124 -1.87 7.31 26.18
N PRO A 125 -1.90 8.27 27.12
CA PRO A 125 -1.17 9.53 26.98
C PRO A 125 0.35 9.30 26.99
N ARG A 126 1.08 10.17 26.30
CA ARG A 126 2.55 10.14 26.24
C ARG A 126 3.10 10.40 27.65
N SER A 127 3.92 9.48 28.17
CA SER A 127 4.67 9.69 29.40
C SER A 127 6.12 9.95 29.03
N ASP A 128 6.59 11.18 29.23
CA ASP A 128 7.98 11.58 28.94
C ASP A 128 9.02 10.87 29.82
N LYS A 129 8.57 10.07 30.81
CA LYS A 129 9.43 9.39 31.78
C LYS A 129 9.68 7.91 31.49
N ASN A 130 8.97 7.29 30.53
CA ASN A 130 9.09 5.85 30.26
C ASN A 130 9.22 5.55 28.75
N PHE A 131 10.45 5.36 28.27
CA PHE A 131 10.71 4.76 26.96
C PHE A 131 10.13 3.34 26.92
N GLY A 132 9.29 3.03 25.92
CA GLY A 132 8.64 1.72 25.78
C GLY A 132 7.31 1.55 26.54
N ALA A 133 6.66 2.65 26.96
CA ALA A 133 5.29 2.57 27.49
C ALA A 133 4.26 2.23 26.37
N PRO A 134 3.18 1.49 26.70
CA PRO A 134 2.12 1.19 25.74
C PRO A 134 1.48 2.48 25.24
N LYS A 135 1.42 2.66 23.92
CA LYS A 135 0.71 3.77 23.28
C LYS A 135 -0.74 3.40 22.98
N TYR A 136 -0.97 2.17 22.53
CA TYR A 136 -2.30 1.65 22.25
C TYR A 136 -2.48 0.24 22.82
N GLN A 137 -3.71 -0.06 23.21
CA GLN A 137 -4.20 -1.39 23.50
C GLN A 137 -5.40 -1.65 22.60
N ILE A 138 -5.30 -2.68 21.78
CA ILE A 138 -6.38 -3.16 20.91
C ILE A 138 -6.89 -4.46 21.50
N GLU A 139 -8.19 -4.55 21.72
CA GLU A 139 -8.85 -5.78 22.16
C GLU A 139 -9.71 -6.29 21.01
N PHE A 140 -9.40 -7.45 20.44
CA PHE A 140 -10.33 -8.18 19.59
C PHE A 140 -11.24 -9.03 20.47
N LEU A 141 -12.55 -8.93 20.23
CA LEU A 141 -13.56 -9.50 21.12
C LEU A 141 -14.16 -10.78 20.54
N LYS A 142 -14.57 -11.69 21.42
CA LYS A 142 -15.38 -12.88 21.13
C LYS A 142 -16.52 -12.93 22.14
N ASN A 143 -17.76 -12.92 21.66
CA ASN A 143 -18.95 -12.81 22.51
C ASN A 143 -18.84 -11.66 23.53
N THR A 144 -18.47 -10.46 23.04
CA THR A 144 -18.28 -9.21 23.82
C THR A 144 -17.11 -9.20 24.83
N ASN A 145 -16.44 -10.33 25.04
CA ASN A 145 -15.28 -10.45 25.93
C ASN A 145 -13.98 -10.27 25.15
N ALA A 146 -12.98 -9.62 25.75
CA ALA A 146 -11.65 -9.54 25.15
C ALA A 146 -11.08 -10.96 24.95
N TRP A 147 -10.57 -11.23 23.75
CA TRP A 147 -10.08 -12.53 23.34
C TRP A 147 -8.63 -12.47 22.87
N VAL A 148 -8.25 -11.42 22.13
CA VAL A 148 -6.85 -11.11 21.81
C VAL A 148 -6.58 -9.67 22.19
N ILE A 149 -5.54 -9.42 22.97
CA ILE A 149 -5.09 -8.08 23.31
C ILE A 149 -3.77 -7.80 22.61
N VAL A 150 -3.69 -6.74 21.82
CA VAL A 150 -2.45 -6.28 21.18
C VAL A 150 -2.04 -4.95 21.77
N ILE A 151 -0.86 -4.93 22.37
CA ILE A 151 -0.22 -3.73 22.92
C ILE A 151 0.76 -3.18 21.90
N ILE A 152 0.57 -1.93 21.50
CA ILE A 152 1.47 -1.22 20.59
C ILE A 152 2.32 -0.25 21.42
N GLU A 153 3.64 -0.45 21.38
CA GLU A 153 4.65 0.42 21.96
C GLU A 153 5.39 1.15 20.84
N ILE A 154 5.63 2.45 21.01
CA ILE A 154 6.44 3.25 20.08
C ILE A 154 7.73 3.63 20.81
N VAL A 155 8.86 3.13 20.30
CA VAL A 155 10.17 3.20 20.98
C VAL A 155 11.07 4.29 20.37
N GLY A 156 10.72 4.82 19.18
CA GLY A 156 11.38 5.96 18.55
C GLY A 156 10.49 7.21 18.45
N ASP A 157 10.97 8.25 17.78
CA ASP A 157 10.22 9.51 17.64
C ASP A 157 8.91 9.31 16.87
N GLU A 158 7.82 9.87 17.41
CA GLU A 158 6.55 9.99 16.68
C GLU A 158 6.76 10.86 15.44
N VAL A 159 6.39 10.33 14.28
CA VAL A 159 6.40 11.10 13.03
C VAL A 159 5.29 12.15 13.16
N LYS A 160 5.65 13.42 13.43
CA LYS A 160 4.71 14.56 13.59
C LYS A 160 3.93 14.94 12.32
N GLN A 161 3.97 14.11 11.27
CA GLN A 161 3.56 14.46 9.91
C GLN A 161 2.04 14.33 9.64
N TYR A 162 1.19 14.04 10.63
CA TYR A 162 -0.24 13.75 10.39
C TYR A 162 -1.25 14.31 11.43
N GLU A 163 -0.85 15.24 12.31
CA GLU A 163 -1.77 15.81 13.32
C GLU A 163 -2.86 16.75 12.77
N GLU A 164 -2.67 17.37 11.60
CA GLU A 164 -3.72 18.20 10.97
C GLU A 164 -4.81 17.35 10.30
N PHE A 165 -4.46 16.18 9.75
CA PHE A 165 -5.40 15.24 9.11
C PHE A 165 -6.44 14.69 10.10
N THR A 166 -6.10 14.61 11.39
CA THR A 166 -6.92 13.98 12.43
C THR A 166 -7.95 14.92 13.08
N LYS A 167 -7.78 16.25 12.98
CA LYS A 167 -8.83 17.20 13.43
C LYS A 167 -10.02 17.19 12.49
N GLU A 168 -9.78 17.13 11.18
CA GLU A 168 -10.84 17.11 10.16
C GLU A 168 -11.54 15.73 10.07
N ALA A 169 -10.82 14.62 10.30
CA ALA A 169 -11.42 13.28 10.35
C ALA A 169 -12.41 13.07 11.52
N LYS A 170 -12.29 13.84 12.61
CA LYS A 170 -13.22 13.79 13.76
C LYS A 170 -14.52 14.56 13.51
N GLN A 171 -14.48 15.61 12.68
CA GLN A 171 -15.66 16.41 12.31
C GLN A 171 -16.55 15.67 11.28
N ASP A 172 -15.94 14.77 10.50
CA ASP A 172 -16.54 13.95 9.44
C ASP A 172 -17.43 12.77 9.96
N LEU A 173 -17.52 12.57 11.27
CA LEU A 173 -18.37 11.51 11.87
C LEU A 173 -19.82 11.95 12.10
N THR A 174 -20.12 13.25 12.00
CA THR A 174 -21.46 13.80 12.30
C THR A 174 -22.26 14.23 11.07
N GLU A 175 -21.64 14.32 9.88
CA GLU A 175 -22.34 14.81 8.69
C GLU A 175 -22.64 13.67 7.70
N LYS A 176 -23.93 13.55 7.37
CA LYS A 176 -24.45 12.59 6.40
C LYS A 176 -24.10 13.06 4.98
N PRO A 177 -23.77 12.16 4.03
CA PRO A 177 -23.33 12.58 2.71
C PRO A 177 -24.48 13.24 1.94
N GLU A 178 -24.36 14.53 1.67
CA GLU A 178 -25.27 15.22 0.74
C GLU A 178 -24.75 15.06 -0.69
N SER A 179 -25.65 14.74 -1.61
CA SER A 179 -25.34 14.57 -3.04
C SER A 179 -25.26 15.96 -3.70
N PRO A 180 -24.12 16.41 -4.26
CA PRO A 180 -24.03 17.75 -4.81
C PRO A 180 -24.49 17.82 -6.27
N LYS A 181 -25.34 18.81 -6.55
CA LYS A 181 -25.87 19.17 -7.86
C LYS A 181 -24.75 19.68 -8.78
N ILE A 182 -24.74 19.17 -10.01
CA ILE A 182 -23.86 19.58 -11.10
C ILE A 182 -24.15 21.05 -11.47
N LYS A 183 -23.14 21.91 -11.42
CA LYS A 183 -23.15 23.21 -12.11
C LYS A 183 -22.27 23.09 -13.35
N THR A 184 -22.91 23.01 -14.51
CA THR A 184 -22.25 23.15 -15.80
C THR A 184 -21.98 24.63 -16.11
N ASP A 185 -20.99 24.85 -16.97
CA ASP A 185 -20.64 26.08 -17.68
C ASP A 185 -19.69 27.07 -16.99
N ARG A 186 -18.38 26.79 -17.16
CA ARG A 186 -17.37 27.81 -17.48
C ARG A 186 -16.35 27.28 -18.49
N LYS A 187 -16.58 27.53 -19.79
CA LYS A 187 -15.52 27.44 -20.80
C LYS A 187 -14.55 28.61 -20.60
N VAL A 188 -13.34 28.33 -20.15
CA VAL A 188 -12.24 29.31 -20.15
C VAL A 188 -11.61 29.34 -21.55
N SER A 189 -11.64 30.48 -22.22
CA SER A 189 -10.96 30.68 -23.51
C SER A 189 -9.45 30.75 -23.31
N LEU A 190 -8.72 29.86 -23.98
CA LEU A 190 -7.25 29.78 -23.97
C LEU A 190 -6.68 30.77 -25.00
N SER A 191 -5.58 31.45 -24.65
CA SER A 191 -4.81 32.31 -25.58
C SER A 191 -4.07 31.45 -26.63
N GLU A 192 -3.96 31.97 -27.86
CA GLU A 192 -3.49 31.22 -29.04
C GLU A 192 -1.97 30.93 -29.08
N ASP A 193 -1.13 31.65 -28.32
CA ASP A 193 0.31 31.38 -28.25
C ASP A 193 0.66 30.43 -27.08
N ILE A 194 0.67 29.13 -27.37
CA ILE A 194 1.14 28.09 -26.43
C ILE A 194 2.67 28.19 -26.31
N SER A 195 3.13 28.73 -25.19
CA SER A 195 4.56 28.89 -24.84
C SER A 195 5.20 27.64 -24.22
N GLY A 196 4.43 26.61 -23.86
CA GLY A 196 4.96 25.33 -23.38
C GLY A 196 3.88 24.35 -22.90
N LYS A 197 4.24 23.06 -22.78
CA LYS A 197 3.40 21.99 -22.26
C LYS A 197 3.83 21.60 -20.83
N LEU A 198 2.88 21.36 -19.94
CA LEU A 198 3.15 20.89 -18.59
C LEU A 198 2.34 19.62 -18.30
N ALA A 199 3.02 18.49 -18.10
CA ALA A 199 2.38 17.28 -17.58
C ALA A 199 2.52 17.23 -16.06
N ILE A 200 1.41 17.00 -15.39
CA ILE A 200 1.32 16.87 -13.94
C ILE A 200 0.86 15.45 -13.63
N ILE A 201 1.73 14.69 -12.97
CA ILE A 201 1.47 13.32 -12.53
C ILE A 201 1.21 13.35 -11.02
N ILE A 202 0.13 12.71 -10.58
CA ILE A 202 -0.21 12.50 -9.17
C ILE A 202 0.06 11.03 -8.83
N ASP A 203 1.13 10.79 -8.09
CA ASP A 203 1.58 9.47 -7.62
C ASP A 203 0.76 8.97 -6.42
N ASP A 204 1.08 7.79 -5.89
CA ASP A 204 0.50 7.19 -4.67
C ASP A 204 -1.04 7.09 -4.63
N ILE A 205 -1.67 6.94 -5.80
CA ILE A 205 -3.11 6.65 -5.86
C ILE A 205 -3.36 5.20 -5.45
N GLY A 206 -4.42 4.97 -4.68
CA GLY A 206 -4.84 3.63 -4.22
C GLY A 206 -5.02 3.51 -2.70
N TYR A 207 -4.38 4.40 -1.92
CA TYR A 207 -4.56 4.44 -0.45
C TYR A 207 -5.88 5.08 -0.02
N SER A 208 -6.29 6.18 -0.66
CA SER A 208 -7.47 6.96 -0.27
C SER A 208 -8.12 7.63 -1.48
N MET A 209 -9.45 7.65 -1.52
CA MET A 209 -10.24 8.29 -2.58
C MET A 209 -10.48 9.79 -2.34
N LYS A 210 -10.25 10.32 -1.12
CA LYS A 210 -10.70 11.67 -0.74
C LYS A 210 -10.10 12.77 -1.62
N VAL A 211 -8.78 12.81 -1.74
CA VAL A 211 -8.10 13.84 -2.52
C VAL A 211 -8.15 13.53 -4.02
N VAL A 212 -8.19 12.25 -4.40
CA VAL A 212 -8.40 11.82 -5.79
C VAL A 212 -9.71 12.40 -6.33
N ASN A 213 -10.80 12.30 -5.56
CA ASN A 213 -12.11 12.87 -5.92
C ASN A 213 -12.08 14.39 -6.12
N LYS A 214 -11.17 15.11 -5.47
CA LYS A 214 -10.99 16.56 -5.65
C LYS A 214 -10.11 16.86 -6.86
N LEU A 215 -8.95 16.21 -6.96
CA LEU A 215 -8.00 16.39 -8.06
C LEU A 215 -8.61 16.05 -9.43
N ILE A 216 -9.42 15.00 -9.49
CA ILE A 216 -10.06 14.56 -10.74
C ILE A 216 -11.11 15.55 -11.27
N GLN A 217 -11.66 16.41 -10.39
CA GLN A 217 -12.64 17.44 -10.74
C GLN A 217 -12.00 18.70 -11.30
N LEU A 218 -10.69 18.89 -11.14
CA LEU A 218 -9.98 19.99 -11.78
C LEU A 218 -10.13 19.86 -13.29
N ASP A 219 -10.49 20.94 -13.98
CA ASP A 219 -10.70 20.96 -15.43
C ASP A 219 -9.39 21.00 -16.23
N TYR A 220 -8.47 20.10 -15.88
CA TYR A 220 -7.14 19.98 -16.48
C TYR A 220 -6.76 18.52 -16.64
N ASN A 221 -6.01 18.20 -17.70
CA ASN A 221 -5.59 16.84 -18.05
C ASN A 221 -4.45 16.34 -17.17
N LEU A 222 -4.72 16.17 -15.88
CA LEU A 222 -3.81 15.51 -14.94
C LEU A 222 -3.67 14.02 -15.29
N THR A 223 -2.49 13.49 -15.01
CA THR A 223 -2.18 12.05 -15.10
C THR A 223 -2.13 11.48 -13.68
N PHE A 224 -2.68 10.30 -13.47
CA PHE A 224 -2.75 9.66 -12.15
C PHE A 224 -1.97 8.35 -12.17
N SER A 225 -1.04 8.18 -11.24
CA SER A 225 -0.25 6.96 -11.11
C SER A 225 -0.73 6.13 -9.93
N ILE A 226 -1.18 4.92 -10.20
CA ILE A 226 -1.88 4.06 -9.24
C ILE A 226 -0.96 2.92 -8.79
N LEU A 227 -0.81 2.77 -7.47
CA LEU A 227 -0.12 1.63 -6.88
C LEU A 227 -0.97 0.35 -7.09
N PRO A 228 -0.34 -0.77 -7.49
CA PRO A 228 -1.05 -2.02 -7.68
C PRO A 228 -1.47 -2.63 -6.34
N ASN A 229 -2.54 -3.45 -6.37
CA ASN A 229 -2.94 -4.32 -5.27
C ASN A 229 -3.22 -3.62 -3.92
N LEU A 230 -3.64 -2.36 -3.96
CA LEU A 230 -4.19 -1.63 -2.81
C LEU A 230 -5.71 -1.71 -2.79
N ILE A 231 -6.29 -1.41 -1.62
CA ILE A 231 -7.73 -1.50 -1.37
C ILE A 231 -8.57 -0.66 -2.33
N ASN A 232 -8.06 0.48 -2.82
CA ASN A 232 -8.77 1.33 -3.79
C ASN A 232 -8.16 1.31 -5.19
N THR A 233 -7.26 0.37 -5.54
CA THR A 233 -6.62 0.34 -6.87
C THR A 233 -7.66 0.26 -7.99
N GLU A 234 -8.56 -0.73 -7.93
CA GLU A 234 -9.59 -0.92 -8.95
C GLU A 234 -10.58 0.26 -8.98
N GLN A 235 -11.09 0.68 -7.81
CA GLN A 235 -12.01 1.81 -7.72
C GLN A 235 -11.40 3.11 -8.28
N SER A 236 -10.11 3.35 -8.03
CA SER A 236 -9.39 4.51 -8.56
C SER A 236 -9.30 4.43 -10.08
N ALA A 237 -8.88 3.27 -10.63
CA ALA A 237 -8.73 3.08 -12.06
C ALA A 237 -10.06 3.30 -12.81
N GLU A 238 -11.16 2.74 -12.32
CA GLU A 238 -12.49 2.92 -12.90
C GLU A 238 -12.95 4.39 -12.86
N LEU A 239 -12.80 5.05 -11.71
CA LEU A 239 -13.16 6.46 -11.57
C LEU A 239 -12.34 7.37 -12.51
N ILE A 240 -11.01 7.16 -12.56
CA ILE A 240 -10.09 7.94 -13.40
C ILE A 240 -10.42 7.73 -14.88
N LYS A 241 -10.71 6.49 -15.28
CA LYS A 241 -11.13 6.15 -16.64
C LYS A 241 -12.47 6.80 -17.01
N GLN A 242 -13.47 6.75 -16.12
CA GLN A 242 -14.78 7.38 -16.34
C GLN A 242 -14.69 8.90 -16.55
N ARG A 243 -13.67 9.56 -16.00
CA ARG A 243 -13.41 11.00 -16.21
C ARG A 243 -12.46 11.28 -17.37
N ASN A 244 -12.16 10.28 -18.21
CA ASN A 244 -11.26 10.39 -19.36
C ASN A 244 -9.87 10.95 -18.97
N ARG A 245 -9.36 10.58 -17.80
CA ARG A 245 -8.02 10.95 -17.32
C ARG A 245 -7.03 9.82 -17.58
N GLN A 246 -5.75 10.18 -17.70
CA GLN A 246 -4.68 9.21 -17.99
C GLN A 246 -4.25 8.47 -16.73
N ILE A 247 -4.01 7.16 -16.87
CA ILE A 247 -3.57 6.27 -15.80
C ILE A 247 -2.16 5.76 -16.11
N LEU A 248 -1.30 5.78 -15.10
CA LEU A 248 -0.02 5.06 -15.08
C LEU A 248 -0.04 3.99 -13.99
N LEU A 249 0.73 2.92 -14.19
CA LEU A 249 1.11 2.01 -13.12
C LEU A 249 2.21 2.67 -12.28
N HIS A 250 1.95 2.89 -11.00
CA HIS A 250 2.97 3.33 -10.04
C HIS A 250 3.70 2.09 -9.50
N LEU A 251 4.77 1.69 -10.18
CA LEU A 251 5.42 0.40 -9.99
C LEU A 251 6.29 0.39 -8.70
N PRO A 252 5.93 -0.39 -7.66
CA PRO A 252 6.69 -0.43 -6.42
C PRO A 252 8.03 -1.12 -6.61
N MET A 253 9.11 -0.47 -6.17
CA MET A 253 10.47 -0.94 -6.38
C MET A 253 11.33 -0.76 -5.13
N GLN A 254 12.25 -1.70 -4.91
CA GLN A 254 13.12 -1.70 -3.73
C GLN A 254 13.93 -0.39 -3.56
N PRO A 255 13.80 0.32 -2.42
CA PRO A 255 14.68 1.42 -2.04
C PRO A 255 15.98 0.89 -1.43
N LYS A 256 16.98 1.77 -1.34
CA LYS A 256 18.22 1.49 -0.61
C LYS A 256 17.99 1.14 0.86
N ASP A 257 16.96 1.71 1.46
CA ASP A 257 16.65 1.52 2.88
C ASP A 257 15.84 0.25 3.16
N TRP A 258 15.61 -0.61 2.17
CA TRP A 258 14.97 -1.91 2.38
C TRP A 258 15.80 -2.78 3.36
N PRO A 259 15.18 -3.48 4.34
CA PRO A 259 13.74 -3.63 4.57
C PRO A 259 13.09 -2.60 5.52
N LYS A 260 13.78 -1.51 5.88
CA LYS A 260 13.23 -0.48 6.78
C LYS A 260 12.08 0.30 6.15
N LEU A 261 12.15 0.56 4.84
CA LEU A 261 11.06 1.15 4.06
C LEU A 261 10.48 0.08 3.12
N ASN A 262 9.20 -0.24 3.33
CA ASN A 262 8.47 -1.18 2.49
C ASN A 262 7.79 -0.44 1.33
N PRO A 263 8.06 -0.79 0.06
CA PRO A 263 7.41 -0.17 -1.11
C PRO A 263 5.94 -0.56 -1.26
N GLY A 264 5.48 -1.59 -0.54
CA GLY A 264 4.11 -2.08 -0.60
C GLY A 264 3.93 -3.31 -1.49
N PRO A 265 2.68 -3.75 -1.69
CA PRO A 265 2.34 -4.93 -2.50
C PRO A 265 2.87 -4.85 -3.94
N GLY A 266 3.24 -5.99 -4.52
CA GLY A 266 3.73 -6.03 -5.90
C GLY A 266 5.16 -5.50 -6.10
N ALA A 267 5.90 -5.24 -5.03
CA ALA A 267 7.26 -4.68 -5.12
C ALA A 267 8.26 -5.60 -5.83
N LEU A 268 9.05 -4.98 -6.70
CA LEU A 268 10.20 -5.58 -7.38
C LEU A 268 11.46 -5.40 -6.54
N TYR A 269 12.19 -6.50 -6.32
CA TYR A 269 13.41 -6.54 -5.52
C TYR A 269 14.62 -6.94 -6.36
N ILE A 270 15.80 -6.45 -6.00
CA ILE A 270 17.05 -6.68 -6.75
C ILE A 270 17.47 -8.16 -6.79
N ASN A 271 16.94 -8.97 -5.86
CA ASN A 271 17.23 -10.40 -5.74
C ASN A 271 16.07 -11.27 -6.27
N ASP A 272 15.02 -10.68 -6.83
CA ASP A 272 13.99 -11.45 -7.51
C ASP A 272 14.60 -12.14 -8.74
N SER A 273 14.19 -13.38 -9.01
CA SER A 273 14.54 -14.03 -10.27
C SER A 273 13.86 -13.33 -11.44
N THR A 274 14.36 -13.56 -12.67
CA THR A 274 13.70 -13.02 -13.88
C THR A 274 12.23 -13.44 -13.96
N ASP A 275 11.92 -14.70 -13.65
CA ASP A 275 10.55 -15.21 -13.69
C ASP A 275 9.66 -14.55 -12.62
N ASP A 276 10.19 -14.33 -11.41
CA ASP A 276 9.48 -13.61 -10.36
C ASP A 276 9.20 -12.15 -10.74
N LEU A 277 10.18 -11.48 -11.37
CA LEU A 277 10.00 -10.11 -11.85
C LEU A 277 8.91 -10.04 -12.93
N ILE A 278 8.97 -10.93 -13.93
CA ILE A 278 7.96 -10.99 -15.00
C ILE A 278 6.59 -11.24 -14.40
N LYS A 279 6.46 -12.25 -13.53
CA LYS A 279 5.19 -12.59 -12.87
C LYS A 279 4.61 -11.39 -12.11
N LYS A 280 5.40 -10.74 -11.26
CA LYS A 280 4.95 -9.56 -10.50
C LYS A 280 4.57 -8.40 -11.42
N LEU A 281 5.32 -8.17 -12.49
CA LEU A 281 5.01 -7.12 -13.46
C LEU A 281 3.67 -7.37 -14.16
N GLU A 282 3.44 -8.58 -14.64
CA GLU A 282 2.16 -8.97 -15.27
C GLU A 282 0.99 -8.82 -14.29
N GLU A 283 1.15 -9.28 -13.05
CA GLU A 283 0.14 -9.11 -11.98
C GLU A 283 -0.13 -7.62 -11.69
N ASN A 284 0.92 -6.79 -11.61
CA ASN A 284 0.78 -5.36 -11.36
C ASN A 284 0.11 -4.63 -12.52
N ILE A 285 0.45 -4.96 -13.77
CA ILE A 285 -0.18 -4.39 -14.98
C ILE A 285 -1.66 -4.77 -15.02
N ALA A 286 -1.99 -6.03 -14.74
CA ALA A 286 -3.38 -6.50 -14.69
C ALA A 286 -4.20 -5.83 -13.57
N SER A 287 -3.57 -5.56 -12.42
CA SER A 287 -4.19 -4.90 -11.25
C SER A 287 -4.57 -3.45 -11.55
N VAL A 288 -3.74 -2.73 -12.31
CA VAL A 288 -3.97 -1.31 -12.69
C VAL A 288 -4.53 -1.23 -14.11
N LYS A 289 -5.82 -1.54 -14.24
CA LYS A 289 -6.54 -1.46 -15.52
C LYS A 289 -6.35 -0.11 -16.20
N TYR A 290 -6.31 -0.12 -17.53
CA TYR A 290 -6.20 1.07 -18.41
C TYR A 290 -4.88 1.84 -18.32
N ALA A 291 -3.87 1.32 -17.61
CA ALA A 291 -2.54 1.93 -17.60
C ALA A 291 -1.99 2.02 -19.03
N VAL A 292 -1.47 3.20 -19.40
CA VAL A 292 -0.83 3.44 -20.71
C VAL A 292 0.69 3.64 -20.60
N GLY A 293 1.19 3.62 -19.38
CA GLY A 293 2.60 3.73 -19.04
C GLY A 293 2.83 3.38 -17.57
N ALA A 294 4.08 3.44 -17.14
CA ALA A 294 4.47 3.22 -15.76
C ALA A 294 5.48 4.29 -15.29
N ASN A 295 5.51 4.55 -13.98
CA ASN A 295 6.63 5.20 -13.31
C ASN A 295 6.99 4.43 -12.05
N ASN A 296 8.17 4.67 -11.49
CA ASN A 296 8.61 3.96 -10.29
C ASN A 296 8.14 4.65 -9.00
N HIS A 297 7.56 3.87 -8.08
CA HIS A 297 7.40 4.21 -6.67
C HIS A 297 8.65 3.76 -5.91
N MET A 298 9.27 4.67 -5.16
CA MET A 298 10.59 4.46 -4.55
C MET A 298 11.63 3.95 -5.58
N GLY A 299 12.28 2.80 -5.36
CA GLY A 299 13.22 2.22 -6.32
C GLY A 299 14.64 2.77 -6.30
N SER A 300 15.07 3.48 -5.26
CA SER A 300 16.43 4.07 -5.21
C SER A 300 17.57 3.04 -5.24
N ALA A 301 17.30 1.76 -4.98
CA ALA A 301 18.20 0.64 -5.23
C ALA A 301 17.89 -0.04 -6.56
N PHE A 302 16.63 -0.44 -6.79
CA PHE A 302 16.22 -1.20 -7.98
C PHE A 302 16.50 -0.46 -9.30
N THR A 303 16.30 0.85 -9.37
CA THR A 303 16.58 1.66 -10.57
C THR A 303 18.07 1.74 -10.93
N LYS A 304 18.96 1.20 -10.09
CA LYS A 304 20.38 1.03 -10.40
C LYS A 304 20.73 -0.37 -10.87
N ASP A 305 19.85 -1.34 -10.64
CA ASP A 305 20.03 -2.71 -11.11
C ASP A 305 19.73 -2.79 -12.61
N ARG A 306 20.76 -3.11 -13.39
CA ARG A 306 20.68 -3.17 -14.85
C ARG A 306 19.82 -4.36 -15.30
N ASN A 307 19.94 -5.49 -14.61
CA ASN A 307 19.28 -6.73 -15.01
C ASN A 307 17.78 -6.66 -14.73
N GLY A 308 17.40 -6.23 -13.53
CA GLY A 308 16.00 -6.00 -13.17
C GLY A 308 15.33 -4.98 -14.09
N LEU A 309 15.98 -3.83 -14.36
CA LEU A 309 15.42 -2.84 -15.29
C LEU A 309 15.32 -3.33 -16.73
N ALA A 310 16.22 -4.21 -17.19
CA ALA A 310 16.09 -4.83 -18.50
C ALA A 310 14.81 -5.67 -18.59
N VAL A 311 14.52 -6.47 -17.56
CA VAL A 311 13.26 -7.25 -17.47
C VAL A 311 12.05 -6.32 -17.43
N VAL A 312 12.08 -5.26 -16.60
CA VAL A 312 10.98 -4.28 -16.55
C VAL A 312 10.71 -3.69 -17.93
N MET A 313 11.73 -3.17 -18.61
CA MET A 313 11.55 -2.51 -19.90
C MET A 313 11.12 -3.49 -20.99
N GLN A 314 11.57 -4.75 -20.93
CA GLN A 314 11.10 -5.80 -21.82
C GLN A 314 9.59 -6.02 -21.67
N VAL A 315 9.09 -6.20 -20.45
CA VAL A 315 7.66 -6.42 -20.19
C VAL A 315 6.85 -5.18 -20.58
N LEU A 316 7.30 -3.98 -20.20
CA LEU A 316 6.61 -2.74 -20.60
C LEU A 316 6.53 -2.59 -22.13
N SER A 317 7.58 -2.96 -22.86
CA SER A 317 7.60 -2.95 -24.33
C SER A 317 6.56 -3.91 -24.92
N GLN A 318 6.43 -5.13 -24.38
CA GLN A 318 5.43 -6.12 -24.81
C GLN A 318 3.98 -5.63 -24.60
N HIS A 319 3.75 -4.81 -23.58
CA HIS A 319 2.45 -4.19 -23.29
C HIS A 319 2.27 -2.82 -23.95
N ASN A 320 3.21 -2.35 -24.77
CA ASN A 320 3.21 -1.03 -25.40
C ASN A 320 3.09 0.14 -24.39
N LEU A 321 3.68 -0.03 -23.20
CA LEU A 321 3.67 0.96 -22.13
C LEU A 321 4.91 1.84 -22.20
N PHE A 322 4.76 3.15 -22.03
CA PHE A 322 5.89 4.06 -21.86
C PHE A 322 6.38 4.07 -20.41
N PHE A 323 7.60 4.58 -20.17
CA PHE A 323 8.15 4.73 -18.83
C PHE A 323 8.53 6.18 -18.51
N ILE A 324 8.17 6.63 -17.31
CA ILE A 324 8.60 7.92 -16.76
C ILE A 324 9.44 7.65 -15.51
N ASP A 325 10.72 8.00 -15.55
CA ASP A 325 11.59 7.87 -14.38
C ASP A 325 11.28 8.98 -13.36
N SER A 326 10.86 8.57 -12.16
CA SER A 326 10.58 9.44 -11.02
C SER A 326 11.86 10.04 -10.40
N LYS A 327 13.05 9.69 -10.91
CA LYS A 327 14.39 10.15 -10.49
C LYS A 327 14.66 9.95 -9.00
N THR A 328 14.44 8.73 -8.50
CA THR A 328 14.70 8.37 -7.10
C THR A 328 16.17 7.99 -6.84
N ALA A 329 16.96 7.83 -7.91
CA ALA A 329 18.41 7.71 -7.86
C ALA A 329 19.07 8.48 -9.02
N PRO A 330 20.29 9.03 -8.81
CA PRO A 330 21.07 9.56 -9.92
C PRO A 330 21.55 8.43 -10.82
N GLY A 331 21.59 8.69 -12.13
CA GLY A 331 22.11 7.74 -13.11
C GLY A 331 21.39 7.83 -14.44
N LYS A 332 21.78 6.95 -15.37
CA LYS A 332 21.13 6.78 -16.67
C LYS A 332 20.69 5.33 -16.91
N THR A 333 20.59 4.52 -15.85
CA THR A 333 20.30 3.09 -15.98
C THR A 333 18.91 2.85 -16.57
N SER A 334 17.87 3.48 -16.01
CA SER A 334 16.50 3.43 -16.53
C SER A 334 16.43 3.87 -18.00
N TYR A 335 17.09 5.00 -18.33
CA TYR A 335 17.17 5.50 -19.69
C TYR A 335 17.84 4.51 -20.66
N LYS A 336 18.97 3.91 -20.27
CA LYS A 336 19.68 2.93 -21.09
C LYS A 336 18.86 1.66 -21.32
N ALA A 337 18.18 1.17 -20.28
CA ALA A 337 17.30 0.01 -20.40
C ALA A 337 16.11 0.33 -21.31
N ALA A 338 15.48 1.50 -21.16
CA ALA A 338 14.38 1.91 -22.03
C ALA A 338 14.80 2.01 -23.50
N LEU A 339 15.98 2.57 -23.77
CA LEU A 339 16.54 2.63 -25.13
C LEU A 339 16.78 1.24 -25.71
N GLN A 340 17.32 0.30 -24.92
CA GLN A 340 17.59 -1.07 -25.36
C GLN A 340 16.32 -1.81 -25.80
N TYR A 341 15.20 -1.61 -25.09
CA TYR A 341 13.92 -2.27 -25.36
C TYR A 341 12.91 -1.37 -26.11
N GLN A 342 13.38 -0.23 -26.63
CA GLN A 342 12.59 0.74 -27.39
C GLN A 342 11.32 1.23 -26.67
N VAL A 343 11.39 1.32 -25.34
CA VAL A 343 10.32 1.87 -24.50
C VAL A 343 10.38 3.40 -24.57
N PRO A 344 9.28 4.11 -24.94
CA PRO A 344 9.26 5.56 -24.87
C PRO A 344 9.58 6.03 -23.46
N TYR A 345 10.58 6.90 -23.33
CA TYR A 345 11.12 7.29 -22.03
C TYR A 345 11.17 8.80 -21.83
N LEU A 346 10.66 9.25 -20.69
CA LEU A 346 10.88 10.58 -20.16
C LEU A 346 11.28 10.50 -18.69
N SER A 347 11.65 11.64 -18.11
CA SER A 347 11.98 11.69 -16.70
C SER A 347 11.46 12.97 -16.07
N ARG A 348 11.09 12.88 -14.81
CA ARG A 348 10.59 14.02 -14.04
C ARG A 348 11.57 15.20 -14.07
N ASN A 349 11.05 16.43 -14.18
CA ASN A 349 11.83 17.65 -14.00
C ASN A 349 11.79 18.15 -12.56
N ILE A 350 10.60 18.24 -11.96
CA ILE A 350 10.40 18.78 -10.60
C ILE A 350 9.52 17.83 -9.77
N PHE A 351 9.86 17.70 -8.48
CA PHE A 351 8.96 17.14 -7.47
C PHE A 351 8.23 18.29 -6.79
N LEU A 352 6.90 18.27 -6.78
CA LEU A 352 6.08 19.39 -6.32
C LEU A 352 6.06 19.50 -4.79
N ASP A 353 5.89 18.38 -4.09
CA ASP A 353 5.44 18.36 -2.70
C ASP A 353 6.33 17.52 -1.78
N ASN A 354 7.64 17.56 -2.01
CA ASN A 354 8.65 17.10 -1.03
C ASN A 354 8.41 17.75 0.34
N GLU A 355 7.98 19.01 0.32
CA GLU A 355 7.46 19.74 1.48
C GLU A 355 5.96 19.97 1.25
N GLN A 356 5.11 19.44 2.13
CA GLN A 356 3.65 19.52 2.01
C GLN A 356 3.10 20.91 2.40
N ASN A 357 3.83 21.96 2.08
CA ASN A 357 3.49 23.34 2.35
C ASN A 357 3.09 24.05 1.05
N GLU A 358 1.94 24.73 1.04
CA GLU A 358 1.41 25.39 -0.18
C GLU A 358 2.41 26.38 -0.80
N SER A 359 3.19 27.12 0.01
CA SER A 359 4.21 28.06 -0.49
C SER A 359 5.37 27.33 -1.17
N ALA A 360 5.84 26.23 -0.57
CA ALA A 360 6.89 25.39 -1.17
C ALA A 360 6.41 24.76 -2.49
N ILE A 361 5.21 24.18 -2.50
CA ILE A 361 4.59 23.59 -3.71
C ILE A 361 4.41 24.66 -4.79
N THR A 362 3.95 25.87 -4.44
CA THR A 362 3.80 26.98 -5.38
C THR A 362 5.15 27.38 -5.99
N LYS A 363 6.22 27.44 -5.20
CA LYS A 363 7.58 27.70 -5.72
C LYS A 363 8.01 26.61 -6.71
N GLN A 364 7.76 25.34 -6.41
CA GLN A 364 8.10 24.22 -7.28
C GLN A 364 7.29 24.24 -8.58
N LEU A 365 5.99 24.53 -8.50
CA LEU A 365 5.11 24.68 -9.66
C LEU A 365 5.58 25.83 -10.57
N ASN A 366 5.95 26.98 -10.00
CA ASN A 366 6.50 28.11 -10.78
C ASN A 366 7.83 27.75 -11.47
N LYS A 367 8.72 26.99 -10.80
CA LYS A 367 9.95 26.49 -11.44
C LYS A 367 9.62 25.58 -12.63
N ALA A 368 8.63 24.71 -12.49
CA ALA A 368 8.21 23.83 -13.57
C ALA A 368 7.61 24.59 -14.76
N VAL A 369 6.82 25.62 -14.51
CA VAL A 369 6.32 26.53 -15.54
C VAL A 369 7.47 27.18 -16.30
N ASN A 370 8.50 27.66 -15.60
CA ASN A 370 9.68 28.25 -16.24
C ASN A 370 10.46 27.22 -17.08
N ILE A 371 10.54 25.97 -16.64
CA ILE A 371 11.13 24.87 -17.43
C ILE A 371 10.29 24.62 -18.69
N ALA A 372 8.96 24.56 -18.55
CA ALA A 372 8.06 24.36 -19.69
C ALA A 372 8.19 25.47 -20.73
N LYS A 373 8.28 26.74 -20.30
CA LYS A 373 8.51 27.89 -21.21
C LYS A 373 9.85 27.83 -21.92
N ARG A 374 10.90 27.43 -21.20
CA ARG A 374 12.27 27.39 -21.74
C ARG A 374 12.49 26.22 -22.70
N ASN A 375 11.98 25.05 -22.34
CA ASN A 375 12.30 23.79 -23.00
C ASN A 375 11.14 23.28 -23.88
N GLY A 376 10.05 24.05 -23.99
CA GLY A 376 8.80 23.64 -24.64
C GLY A 376 7.95 22.68 -23.82
N GLN A 377 8.54 21.92 -22.88
CA GLN A 377 7.80 21.01 -22.00
C GLN A 377 8.43 20.77 -20.63
N ALA A 378 7.61 20.37 -19.66
CA ALA A 378 8.04 19.87 -18.35
C ALA A 378 7.11 18.77 -17.80
N ILE A 379 7.69 17.84 -17.04
CA ILE A 379 7.00 16.85 -16.20
C ILE A 379 7.20 17.23 -14.73
N VAL A 380 6.09 17.31 -14.01
CA VAL A 380 6.10 17.39 -12.55
C VAL A 380 5.36 16.22 -11.94
N ILE A 381 5.85 15.79 -10.79
CA ILE A 381 5.21 14.76 -9.98
C ILE A 381 4.87 15.36 -8.63
N GLY A 382 3.66 15.11 -8.15
CA GLY A 382 3.24 15.31 -6.77
C GLY A 382 2.40 14.13 -6.32
N HIS A 383 1.76 14.27 -5.17
CA HIS A 383 0.98 13.23 -4.49
C HIS A 383 -0.42 13.77 -4.13
N PRO A 384 -1.35 12.91 -3.69
CA PRO A 384 -2.72 13.30 -3.42
C PRO A 384 -2.82 13.94 -2.04
N TYR A 385 -2.02 14.98 -1.79
CA TYR A 385 -2.10 15.83 -0.60
C TYR A 385 -3.08 16.98 -0.82
N ILE A 386 -3.74 17.41 0.25
CA ILE A 386 -4.67 18.53 0.18
C ILE A 386 -3.97 19.85 -0.20
N SER A 387 -2.74 20.05 0.27
CA SER A 387 -1.92 21.21 -0.09
C SER A 387 -1.57 21.22 -1.58
N THR A 388 -1.25 20.06 -2.16
CA THR A 388 -1.06 19.90 -3.61
C THR A 388 -2.33 20.25 -4.37
N TYR A 389 -3.49 19.71 -3.98
CA TYR A 389 -4.77 20.06 -4.60
C TYR A 389 -5.06 21.58 -4.53
N LYS A 390 -4.94 22.21 -3.35
CA LYS A 390 -5.22 23.65 -3.17
C LYS A 390 -4.33 24.51 -4.06
N VAL A 391 -3.04 24.18 -4.19
CA VAL A 391 -2.12 24.90 -5.07
C VAL A 391 -2.49 24.70 -6.54
N LEU A 392 -2.78 23.47 -6.96
CA LEU A 392 -3.18 23.21 -8.35
C LEU A 392 -4.50 23.93 -8.69
N GLU A 393 -5.51 23.84 -7.83
CA GLU A 393 -6.79 24.52 -8.00
C GLU A 393 -6.62 26.03 -8.14
N ARG A 394 -5.79 26.64 -7.29
CA ARG A 394 -5.54 28.09 -7.28
C ARG A 394 -4.74 28.56 -8.49
N HIS A 395 -3.72 27.80 -8.92
CA HIS A 395 -2.71 28.30 -9.85
C HIS A 395 -2.89 27.84 -11.29
N LEU A 396 -3.49 26.67 -11.55
CA LEU A 396 -3.64 26.16 -12.92
C LEU A 396 -4.41 27.10 -13.86
N PRO A 397 -5.49 27.80 -13.44
CA PRO A 397 -6.17 28.79 -14.30
C PRO A 397 -5.26 29.90 -14.80
N THR A 398 -4.45 30.47 -13.90
CA THR A 398 -3.52 31.55 -14.26
C THR A 398 -2.36 31.02 -15.11
N ILE A 399 -1.87 29.82 -14.82
CA ILE A 399 -0.82 29.16 -15.61
C ILE A 399 -1.31 28.92 -17.05
N ALA A 400 -2.53 28.41 -17.21
CA ALA A 400 -3.15 28.17 -18.51
C ALA A 400 -3.38 29.47 -19.30
N LYS A 401 -3.91 30.51 -18.65
CA LYS A 401 -4.09 31.84 -19.25
C LYS A 401 -2.77 32.44 -19.74
N ASN A 402 -1.66 32.13 -19.06
CA ASN A 402 -0.32 32.59 -19.40
C ASN A 402 0.41 31.69 -20.41
N GLY A 403 -0.33 30.93 -21.23
CA GLY A 403 0.20 30.20 -22.38
C GLY A 403 0.86 28.86 -22.05
N ILE A 404 0.63 28.28 -20.88
CA ILE A 404 1.07 26.90 -20.58
C ILE A 404 -0.09 25.93 -20.75
N LYS A 405 0.05 24.97 -21.67
CA LYS A 405 -0.96 23.92 -21.86
C LYS A 405 -0.74 22.77 -20.88
N ILE A 406 -1.71 22.52 -20.00
CA ILE A 406 -1.70 21.33 -19.15
C ILE A 406 -2.12 20.12 -19.97
N VAL A 407 -1.25 19.12 -20.06
CA VAL A 407 -1.43 17.94 -20.93
C VAL A 407 -1.24 16.64 -20.15
N SER A 408 -1.80 15.55 -20.67
CA SER A 408 -1.49 14.21 -20.15
C SER A 408 -0.02 13.86 -20.43
N ALA A 409 0.56 12.97 -19.63
CA ALA A 409 1.98 12.62 -19.74
C ALA A 409 2.35 12.05 -21.12
N SER A 410 1.47 11.24 -21.72
CA SER A 410 1.68 10.67 -23.07
C SER A 410 1.88 11.73 -24.18
N GLN A 411 1.29 12.91 -24.05
CA GLN A 411 1.35 13.97 -25.06
C GLN A 411 2.70 14.70 -25.11
N LEU A 412 3.64 14.32 -24.23
CA LEU A 412 5.01 14.80 -24.22
C LEU A 412 5.97 13.91 -25.03
N PHE A 413 5.57 12.68 -25.36
CA PHE A 413 6.36 11.76 -26.18
C PHE A 413 6.16 12.00 -27.68
N TYR A 414 4.99 12.48 -28.05
CA TYR A 414 4.59 12.70 -29.44
C TYR A 414 4.34 14.20 -29.63
N PRO A 415 5.19 14.91 -30.39
CA PRO A 415 4.83 16.25 -30.86
C PRO A 415 3.53 16.13 -31.68
N ASN A 416 2.64 17.11 -31.50
CA ASN A 416 1.41 17.19 -32.30
C ASN A 416 1.75 17.54 -33.75
#